data_AF-A0A382Y1S4-F1
#
_entry.id   AF-A0A382Y1S4-F1
#
_cell.length_a   1.000
_cell.length_b   1.000
_cell.length_c   1.000
_cell.angle_alpha   90.00
_cell.angle_beta   90.00
_cell.angle_gamma   90.00
#
_symmetry.space_group_name_H-M   'P 1'
#
loop_
_entity.id
_entity.type
_entity.pdbx_description
1 polymer ?
#
loop_
_entity_poly.entity_id
_entity_poly.type
_entity_poly.pdbx_seq_one_letter_code
_entity_poly.pdbx_strand_id
1 'polypeptide(L)'
;SVVAAADFDGDGVIEVILAPRGYSKKPIIVFKLNGAAPTTRTNQKQPSFVEPENMAGSVNARSAAVCDWNGDGKLDLVVCKEIREGSYIDKKTGVAPEDQRDRYKKDGSWLNPLGRQELHLYENTSSADKIEFTYRGKANVDLPRHSFFVSCVHPKKPELGLLVSTYYGEMWNISISELGTEPAWDKPVELLTTNGSPFNRSVNIQASITVTDLFEKERFDILTFDQSANINWFKSYGFDKDGRPIYSDPVKIKQYDPYVNGGNFS
;
A
#
# COMPACT_ATOMS: atom_id res chain seq x y z
N SER A 1 -11.05 6.05 -2.93
CA SER A 1 -10.42 4.74 -2.87
C SER A 1 -10.62 4.15 -1.49
N VAL A 2 -10.76 2.84 -1.38
CA VAL A 2 -10.54 2.15 -0.09
C VAL A 2 -9.05 2.25 0.20
N VAL A 3 -8.70 2.73 1.39
CA VAL A 3 -7.31 2.81 1.86
C VAL A 3 -6.96 1.59 2.68
N ALA A 4 -7.86 1.23 3.59
CA ALA A 4 -7.68 0.12 4.51
C ALA A 4 -9.06 -0.38 4.97
N ALA A 5 -9.13 -1.67 5.32
CA ALA A 5 -10.30 -2.29 5.92
C ALA A 5 -9.85 -3.29 6.98
N ALA A 6 -10.27 -3.07 8.23
CA ALA A 6 -9.96 -3.94 9.37
C ALA A 6 -10.86 -3.62 10.56
N ASP A 7 -10.89 -4.50 11.55
CA ASP A 7 -11.44 -4.21 12.87
C ASP A 7 -10.41 -3.38 13.65
N PHE A 8 -10.52 -2.05 13.58
CA PHE A 8 -9.55 -1.14 14.15
C PHE A 8 -9.84 -0.83 15.62
N ASP A 9 -11.11 -0.86 16.04
CA ASP A 9 -11.49 -0.60 17.43
C ASP A 9 -11.70 -1.87 18.28
N GLY A 10 -11.62 -3.05 17.67
CA GLY A 10 -11.66 -4.35 18.34
C GLY A 10 -13.06 -4.84 18.69
N ASP A 11 -14.11 -4.27 18.07
CA ASP A 11 -15.50 -4.63 18.35
C ASP A 11 -16.00 -5.83 17.52
N GLY A 12 -15.15 -6.39 16.67
CA GLY A 12 -15.47 -7.52 15.79
C GLY A 12 -16.16 -7.11 14.48
N VAL A 13 -16.36 -5.82 14.23
CA VAL A 13 -16.90 -5.28 12.98
C VAL A 13 -15.79 -4.62 12.20
N ILE A 14 -15.72 -4.90 10.89
CA ILE A 14 -14.72 -4.27 10.03
C ILE A 14 -15.08 -2.81 9.77
N GLU A 15 -14.17 -1.91 10.08
CA GLU A 15 -14.16 -0.52 9.61
C GLU A 15 -13.48 -0.42 8.24
N VAL A 16 -14.02 0.43 7.39
CA VAL A 16 -13.46 0.73 6.08
C VAL A 16 -13.12 2.22 5.99
N ILE A 17 -11.83 2.51 5.77
CA ILE A 17 -11.33 3.87 5.58
C ILE A 17 -11.36 4.19 4.08
N LEU A 18 -12.11 5.23 3.73
CA LEU A 18 -12.21 5.71 2.35
C LEU A 18 -11.52 7.07 2.22
N ALA A 19 -10.46 7.15 1.42
CA ALA A 19 -9.85 8.43 1.04
C ALA A 19 -10.43 8.97 -0.27
N PRO A 20 -10.53 10.31 -0.41
CA PRO A 20 -10.78 10.95 -1.70
C PRO A 20 -9.63 10.67 -2.66
N ARG A 21 -9.87 10.83 -3.97
CA ARG A 21 -8.76 10.85 -4.94
C ARG A 21 -7.99 12.16 -4.78
N GLY A 22 -6.67 12.16 -5.00
CA GLY A 22 -5.78 13.26 -4.61
C GLY A 22 -6.07 14.67 -5.15
N TYR A 23 -6.94 14.83 -6.14
CA TYR A 23 -7.42 16.16 -6.61
C TYR A 23 -8.70 16.63 -5.92
N SER A 24 -9.35 15.79 -5.12
CA SER A 24 -10.59 16.10 -4.43
C SER A 24 -10.30 16.61 -3.01
N LYS A 25 -11.01 17.68 -2.62
CA LYS A 25 -10.94 18.28 -1.28
C LYS A 25 -11.94 17.68 -0.28
N LYS A 26 -12.57 16.54 -0.61
CA LYS A 26 -13.54 15.89 0.28
C LYS A 26 -12.80 15.21 1.45
N PRO A 27 -13.40 15.09 2.64
CA PRO A 27 -12.74 14.46 3.78
C PRO A 27 -12.52 12.97 3.56
N ILE A 28 -11.51 12.39 4.23
CA ILE A 28 -11.43 10.95 4.48
C ILE A 28 -12.61 10.58 5.38
N ILE A 29 -13.25 9.44 5.13
CA ILE A 29 -14.36 8.96 5.95
C ILE A 29 -14.10 7.53 6.40
N VAL A 30 -14.74 7.13 7.49
CA VAL A 30 -14.75 5.76 7.98
C VAL A 30 -16.18 5.31 8.23
N PHE A 31 -16.48 4.05 7.90
CA PHE A 31 -17.78 3.41 8.16
C PHE A 31 -17.58 1.94 8.51
N LYS A 32 -18.57 1.34 9.19
CA LYS A 32 -18.55 -0.07 9.61
C LYS A 32 -19.31 -0.97 8.62
N LEU A 33 -18.84 -2.20 8.42
CA LEU A 33 -19.46 -3.20 7.52
C LEU A 33 -20.69 -3.92 8.11
N ASN A 34 -21.27 -3.40 9.19
CA ASN A 34 -22.57 -3.83 9.71
C ASN A 34 -23.73 -2.94 9.25
N GLY A 35 -23.46 -1.96 8.38
CA GLY A 35 -24.45 -1.06 7.79
C GLY A 35 -24.29 -0.90 6.28
N ALA A 36 -25.21 -0.16 5.66
CA ALA A 36 -25.10 0.17 4.23
C ALA A 36 -23.90 1.08 3.97
N ALA A 37 -23.17 0.81 2.89
CA ALA A 37 -22.08 1.68 2.46
C ALA A 37 -22.60 3.11 2.20
N PRO A 38 -21.90 4.16 2.66
CA PRO A 38 -22.36 5.53 2.52
C PRO A 38 -22.36 5.95 1.05
N THR A 39 -23.48 6.52 0.59
CA THR A 39 -23.62 7.04 -0.78
C THR A 39 -23.05 8.46 -0.94
N THR A 40 -22.76 9.13 0.17
CA THR A 40 -22.11 10.46 0.19
C THR A 40 -21.06 10.52 1.29
N ARG A 41 -20.12 11.48 1.19
CA ARG A 41 -19.14 11.76 2.25
C ARG A 41 -19.63 12.77 3.28
N THR A 42 -20.83 13.32 3.10
CA THR A 42 -21.40 14.35 3.97
C THR A 42 -21.85 13.71 5.29
N ASN A 43 -21.57 14.38 6.41
CA ASN A 43 -21.93 13.94 7.77
C ASN A 43 -21.45 12.53 8.15
N GLN A 44 -20.40 12.04 7.50
CA GLN A 44 -19.78 10.75 7.84
C GLN A 44 -18.75 10.93 8.94
N LYS A 45 -18.55 9.89 9.76
CA LYS A 45 -17.43 9.84 10.70
C LYS A 45 -16.11 9.94 9.93
N GLN A 46 -15.16 10.66 10.50
CA GLN A 46 -13.80 10.76 9.97
C GLN A 46 -12.84 10.07 10.95
N PRO A 47 -11.86 9.31 10.47
CA PRO A 47 -10.78 8.85 11.34
C PRO A 47 -9.97 10.06 11.82
N SER A 48 -9.44 9.97 13.03
CA SER A 48 -8.50 10.94 13.60
C SER A 48 -7.07 10.51 13.27
N PHE A 49 -6.26 11.44 12.76
CA PHE A 49 -4.83 11.21 12.54
C PHE A 49 -4.05 12.20 13.39
N VAL A 50 -3.30 11.68 14.36
CA VAL A 50 -2.42 12.47 15.22
C VAL A 50 -1.07 12.56 14.53
N GLU A 51 -0.89 13.63 13.75
CA GLU A 51 0.28 13.89 12.91
C GLU A 51 1.02 15.17 13.37
N PRO A 52 2.34 15.27 13.17
CA PRO A 52 3.05 16.53 13.19
C PRO A 52 2.44 17.53 12.20
N GLU A 53 2.51 18.84 12.51
CA GLU A 53 1.88 19.90 11.71
C GLU A 53 2.31 19.88 10.23
N ASN A 54 3.58 19.61 9.96
CA ASN A 54 4.14 19.51 8.61
C ASN A 54 3.69 18.25 7.83
N MET A 55 2.98 17.33 8.47
CA MET A 55 2.47 16.09 7.90
C MET A 55 0.94 16.05 7.82
N ALA A 56 0.24 17.09 8.28
CA ALA A 56 -1.21 17.13 8.32
C ALA A 56 -1.85 16.78 6.95
N GLY A 57 -2.66 15.72 6.94
CA GLY A 57 -3.37 15.25 5.74
C GLY A 57 -2.54 14.34 4.83
N SER A 58 -1.40 13.82 5.32
CA SER A 58 -0.53 12.95 4.53
C SER A 58 -1.09 11.54 4.30
N VAL A 59 -2.11 11.12 5.06
CA VAL A 59 -2.87 9.88 4.86
C VAL A 59 -3.79 9.91 3.63
N ASN A 60 -3.78 10.99 2.83
CA ASN A 60 -4.27 10.97 1.44
C ASN A 60 -3.40 10.09 0.50
N ALA A 61 -2.65 9.15 1.06
CA ALA A 61 -1.80 8.23 0.37
C ALA A 61 -2.58 7.26 -0.52
N ARG A 62 -1.91 6.78 -1.56
CA ARG A 62 -2.53 5.95 -2.60
C ARG A 62 -2.71 4.49 -2.18
N SER A 63 -1.97 4.03 -1.17
CA SER A 63 -2.04 2.66 -0.62
C SER A 63 -1.58 2.62 0.84
N ALA A 64 -2.22 1.78 1.64
CA ALA A 64 -1.77 1.44 2.98
C ALA A 64 -1.87 -0.08 3.20
N ALA A 65 -0.91 -0.66 3.91
CA ALA A 65 -0.99 -2.01 4.41
C ALA A 65 -1.54 -1.98 5.84
N VAL A 66 -2.28 -3.02 6.20
CA VAL A 66 -2.81 -3.22 7.55
C VAL A 66 -2.05 -4.38 8.20
N CYS A 67 -1.35 -4.12 9.29
CA CYS A 67 -0.64 -5.13 10.06
C CYS A 67 -0.32 -4.61 11.46
N ASP A 68 -0.20 -5.51 12.44
CA ASP A 68 0.32 -5.21 13.78
C ASP A 68 1.86 -5.11 13.74
N TRP A 69 2.42 -3.99 13.27
CA TRP A 69 3.88 -3.89 13.07
C TRP A 69 4.64 -3.69 14.39
N ASN A 70 3.96 -3.22 15.44
CA ASN A 70 4.57 -2.96 16.74
C ASN A 70 4.43 -4.15 17.71
N GLY A 71 3.59 -5.13 17.41
CA GLY A 71 3.36 -6.34 18.21
C GLY A 71 2.43 -6.12 19.41
N ASP A 72 1.62 -5.06 19.43
CA ASP A 72 0.72 -4.72 20.54
C ASP A 72 -0.66 -5.40 20.46
N GLY A 73 -0.92 -6.14 19.38
CA GLY A 73 -2.17 -6.86 19.12
C GLY A 73 -3.23 -6.02 18.40
N LYS A 74 -2.95 -4.77 18.05
CA LYS A 74 -3.84 -3.92 17.25
C LYS A 74 -3.35 -3.81 15.81
N LEU A 75 -4.30 -3.70 14.89
CA LEU A 75 -3.99 -3.55 13.47
C LEU A 75 -3.64 -2.11 13.15
N ASP A 76 -2.37 -1.86 12.86
CA ASP A 76 -1.84 -0.55 12.48
C ASP A 76 -1.91 -0.29 10.98
N LEU A 77 -1.49 0.92 10.57
CA LEU A 77 -1.33 1.29 9.17
C LEU A 77 0.14 1.54 8.81
N VAL A 78 0.58 0.92 7.72
CA VAL A 78 1.84 1.26 7.03
C VAL A 78 1.50 1.91 5.70
N VAL A 79 1.72 3.22 5.62
CA VAL A 79 1.26 4.06 4.52
C VAL A 79 2.39 4.29 3.51
N CYS A 80 2.18 3.89 2.25
CA CYS A 80 3.13 4.16 1.18
C CYS A 80 2.87 5.55 0.57
N LYS A 81 3.80 6.48 0.79
CA LYS A 81 3.66 7.88 0.39
C LYS A 81 4.71 8.25 -0.67
N GLU A 82 4.27 9.00 -1.68
CA GLU A 82 5.18 9.67 -2.62
C GLU A 82 5.70 10.97 -1.98
N ILE A 83 7.01 11.04 -1.76
CA ILE A 83 7.71 12.26 -1.39
C ILE A 83 8.20 12.93 -2.66
N ARG A 84 7.70 14.13 -2.94
CA ARG A 84 8.08 14.93 -4.10
C ARG A 84 9.23 15.84 -3.70
N GLU A 85 10.47 15.39 -3.90
CA GLU A 85 11.68 16.17 -3.54
C GLU A 85 12.16 17.12 -4.64
N GLY A 86 11.53 17.06 -5.82
CA GLY A 86 11.91 17.84 -6.98
C GLY A 86 10.70 18.14 -7.84
N SER A 87 10.41 19.42 -7.98
CA SER A 87 9.74 19.90 -9.18
C SER A 87 10.69 19.72 -10.37
N TYR A 88 10.16 19.60 -11.58
CA TYR A 88 10.94 19.82 -12.81
C TYR A 88 11.47 21.27 -12.90
N ILE A 89 11.12 22.12 -11.93
CA ILE A 89 11.65 23.46 -11.70
C ILE A 89 13.04 23.37 -11.05
N ASP A 90 14.03 23.98 -11.69
CA ASP A 90 15.36 24.19 -11.12
C ASP A 90 15.25 25.01 -9.83
N LYS A 91 15.83 24.51 -8.73
CA LYS A 91 15.73 25.14 -7.40
C LYS A 91 16.46 26.49 -7.30
N LYS A 92 17.45 26.74 -8.16
CA LYS A 92 18.24 27.96 -8.20
C LYS A 92 17.55 29.06 -9.02
N THR A 93 16.92 28.70 -10.14
CA THR A 93 16.28 29.67 -11.05
C THR A 93 14.78 29.80 -10.87
N GLY A 94 14.12 28.80 -10.28
CA GLY A 94 12.65 28.77 -10.18
C GLY A 94 11.95 28.49 -11.51
N VAL A 95 12.69 28.12 -12.57
CA VAL A 95 12.15 27.83 -13.91
C VAL A 95 12.21 26.34 -14.22
N ALA A 96 11.16 25.83 -14.86
CA ALA A 96 11.16 24.51 -15.50
C ALA A 96 11.96 24.60 -16.81
N PRO A 97 13.14 23.97 -16.95
CA PRO A 97 13.94 24.11 -18.16
C PRO A 97 13.20 23.50 -19.35
N GLU A 98 13.00 24.28 -20.42
CA GLU A 98 12.42 23.79 -21.66
C GLU A 98 13.41 22.85 -22.38
N ASP A 99 14.71 23.16 -22.34
CA ASP A 99 15.75 22.26 -22.82
C ASP A 99 15.95 21.09 -21.84
N GLN A 100 15.91 19.87 -22.38
CA GLN A 100 16.14 18.66 -21.60
C GLN A 100 17.57 18.58 -21.08
N ARG A 101 18.56 19.18 -21.74
CA ARG A 101 19.98 19.20 -21.30
C ARG A 101 20.15 19.89 -19.96
N ASP A 102 19.30 20.86 -19.66
CA ASP A 102 19.30 21.61 -18.41
C ASP A 102 18.52 20.88 -17.29
N ARG A 103 18.07 19.65 -17.52
CA ARG A 103 17.44 18.78 -16.51
C ARG A 103 18.39 17.71 -15.96
N TYR A 104 19.53 17.48 -16.61
CA TYR A 104 20.47 16.41 -16.28
C TYR A 104 21.87 16.94 -16.00
N LYS A 105 22.57 16.27 -15.10
CA LYS A 105 24.02 16.40 -14.94
C LYS A 105 24.71 15.75 -16.15
N LYS A 106 26.00 16.02 -16.32
CA LYS A 106 26.81 15.43 -17.40
C LYS A 106 26.86 13.90 -17.36
N ASP A 107 26.61 13.29 -16.20
CA ASP A 107 26.53 11.84 -16.01
C ASP A 107 25.15 11.23 -16.33
N GLY A 108 24.19 12.04 -16.79
CA GLY A 108 22.83 11.61 -17.13
C GLY A 108 21.88 11.50 -15.92
N SER A 109 22.36 11.74 -14.70
CA SER A 109 21.48 11.81 -13.52
C SER A 109 20.70 13.13 -13.50
N TRP A 110 19.50 13.11 -12.90
CA TRP A 110 18.69 14.32 -12.76
C TRP A 110 19.41 15.35 -11.88
N LEU A 111 19.31 16.64 -12.25
CA LEU A 111 19.83 17.74 -11.44
C LEU A 111 19.09 17.85 -10.10
N ASN A 112 17.76 17.72 -10.15
CA ASN A 112 16.91 17.64 -8.97
C ASN A 112 16.66 16.17 -8.59
N PRO A 113 16.61 15.84 -7.28
CA PRO A 113 16.18 14.52 -6.86
C PRO A 113 14.76 14.25 -7.34
N LEU A 114 14.55 13.07 -7.93
CA LEU A 114 13.22 12.62 -8.32
C LEU A 114 12.39 12.30 -7.07
N GLY A 115 11.08 12.38 -7.21
CA GLY A 115 10.19 11.88 -6.18
C GLY A 115 10.47 10.41 -5.88
N ARG A 116 10.41 10.04 -4.60
CA ARG A 116 10.65 8.69 -4.10
C ARG A 116 9.51 8.28 -3.18
N GLN A 117 9.41 6.99 -2.91
CA GLN A 117 8.41 6.47 -2.00
C GLN A 117 9.03 6.18 -0.64
N GLU A 118 8.24 6.45 0.40
CA GLU A 118 8.57 6.16 1.78
C GLU A 118 7.38 5.43 2.42
N LEU A 119 7.69 4.54 3.37
CA LEU A 119 6.68 3.97 4.26
C LEU A 119 6.59 4.83 5.53
N HIS A 120 5.38 5.20 5.89
CA HIS A 120 5.05 5.98 7.08
C HIS A 120 4.21 5.14 8.03
N LEU A 121 4.58 5.12 9.30
CA LEU A 121 4.02 4.26 10.33
C LEU A 121 2.98 5.02 11.15
N TYR A 122 1.79 4.42 11.27
CA TYR A 122 0.66 4.95 12.00
C TYR A 122 0.16 3.88 12.96
N GLU A 123 0.46 4.05 14.24
CA GLU A 123 0.00 3.15 15.30
C GLU A 123 -1.49 3.33 15.51
N ASN A 124 -2.21 2.21 15.65
CA ASN A 124 -3.63 2.21 15.94
C ASN A 124 -3.89 2.52 17.41
N THR A 125 -4.37 3.74 17.66
CA THR A 125 -4.76 4.23 18.98
C THR A 125 -6.27 4.36 19.11
N SER A 126 -7.02 3.59 18.32
CA SER A 126 -8.49 3.63 18.28
C SER A 126 -9.12 3.17 19.60
N SER A 127 -10.35 3.63 19.80
CA SER A 127 -11.28 3.20 20.85
C SER A 127 -12.67 2.99 20.23
N ALA A 128 -13.59 2.36 20.97
CA ALA A 128 -14.89 1.89 20.47
C ALA A 128 -15.74 2.91 19.67
N ASP A 129 -15.56 4.22 19.89
CA ASP A 129 -16.32 5.26 19.17
C ASP A 129 -15.45 6.12 18.24
N LYS A 130 -14.14 5.92 18.28
CA LYS A 130 -13.14 6.79 17.67
C LYS A 130 -12.06 5.96 17.01
N ILE A 131 -12.12 5.91 15.68
CA ILE A 131 -11.02 5.38 14.87
C ILE A 131 -9.92 6.43 14.84
N GLU A 132 -8.76 6.10 15.40
CA GLU A 132 -7.64 7.02 15.55
C GLU A 132 -6.31 6.32 15.30
N PHE A 133 -5.42 7.01 14.58
CA PHE A 133 -4.05 6.56 14.40
C PHE A 133 -3.06 7.65 14.76
N THR A 134 -1.98 7.27 15.42
CA THR A 134 -0.90 8.17 15.82
C THR A 134 0.34 7.93 14.97
N TYR A 135 0.87 8.99 14.36
CA TYR A 135 2.07 8.91 13.53
C TYR A 135 3.29 8.58 14.38
N ARG A 136 4.06 7.55 13.98
CA ARG A 136 5.27 7.08 14.68
C ARG A 136 6.56 7.32 13.92
N GLY A 137 6.47 7.78 12.68
CA GLY A 137 7.65 8.11 11.89
C GLY A 137 7.67 7.41 10.55
N LYS A 138 8.86 7.42 9.93
CA LYS A 138 9.14 6.77 8.66
C LYS A 138 9.85 5.45 8.93
N ALA A 139 9.49 4.39 8.20
CA ALA A 139 10.25 3.15 8.21
C ALA A 139 11.65 3.39 7.62
N ASN A 140 12.70 2.92 8.30
CA ASN A 140 14.07 3.05 7.84
C ASN A 140 14.42 2.00 6.77
N VAL A 141 13.75 2.06 5.62
CA VAL A 141 13.95 1.17 4.48
C VAL A 141 13.91 1.94 3.17
N ASP A 142 14.85 1.62 2.28
CA ASP A 142 14.88 2.17 0.93
C ASP A 142 13.98 1.34 0.01
N LEU A 143 12.85 1.93 -0.40
CA LEU A 143 11.91 1.25 -1.28
C LEU A 143 12.44 1.15 -2.73
N PRO A 144 12.06 0.09 -3.46
CA PRO A 144 12.19 0.04 -4.90
C PRO A 144 11.57 1.28 -5.56
N ARG A 145 12.17 1.77 -6.65
CA ARG A 145 11.65 2.95 -7.34
C ARG A 145 10.24 2.71 -7.84
N HIS A 146 9.40 3.74 -7.76
CA HIS A 146 8.01 3.68 -8.19
C HIS A 146 7.20 2.59 -7.45
N SER A 147 7.59 2.28 -6.20
CA SER A 147 6.75 1.53 -5.26
C SER A 147 5.38 2.18 -5.17
N PHE A 148 4.33 1.38 -5.05
CA PHE A 148 2.99 1.91 -5.22
C PHE A 148 1.96 1.29 -4.30
N PHE A 149 1.64 0.01 -4.50
CA PHE A 149 0.67 -0.68 -3.67
C PHE A 149 1.40 -1.54 -2.65
N VAL A 150 0.83 -1.57 -1.45
CA VAL A 150 1.38 -2.30 -0.31
C VAL A 150 0.29 -3.14 0.34
N SER A 151 0.66 -4.34 0.78
CA SER A 151 -0.19 -5.25 1.54
C SER A 151 0.66 -6.02 2.53
N CYS A 152 0.09 -6.49 3.64
CA CYS A 152 0.82 -7.39 4.53
C CYS A 152 0.92 -8.77 3.89
N VAL A 153 2.04 -9.48 4.13
CA VAL A 153 2.22 -10.85 3.64
C VAL A 153 1.27 -11.81 4.37
N HIS A 154 0.99 -11.54 5.64
CA HIS A 154 0.17 -12.39 6.49
C HIS A 154 -0.50 -11.54 7.59
N PRO A 155 -1.80 -11.72 7.85
CA PRO A 155 -2.54 -10.84 8.77
C PRO A 155 -2.17 -10.98 10.25
N LYS A 156 -1.59 -12.13 10.64
CA LYS A 156 -1.23 -12.45 12.04
C LYS A 156 0.27 -12.66 12.28
N LYS A 157 1.10 -12.39 11.28
CA LYS A 157 2.55 -12.65 11.30
C LYS A 157 3.29 -11.45 10.74
N PRO A 158 3.35 -10.34 11.50
CA PRO A 158 3.92 -9.09 11.03
C PRO A 158 5.41 -9.18 10.69
N GLU A 159 6.15 -10.15 11.26
CA GLU A 159 7.56 -10.42 10.96
C GLU A 159 7.80 -10.78 9.48
N LEU A 160 6.80 -11.39 8.81
CA LEU A 160 6.84 -11.66 7.37
C LEU A 160 6.73 -10.37 6.53
N GLY A 161 6.32 -9.28 7.18
CA GLY A 161 6.34 -7.93 6.66
C GLY A 161 5.37 -7.70 5.51
N LEU A 162 5.85 -6.94 4.52
CA LEU A 162 5.01 -6.37 3.47
C LEU A 162 5.33 -6.94 2.10
N LEU A 163 4.30 -7.01 1.27
CA LEU A 163 4.40 -7.02 -0.17
C LEU A 163 4.34 -5.58 -0.68
N VAL A 164 5.21 -5.25 -1.61
CA VAL A 164 5.24 -3.95 -2.30
C VAL A 164 5.25 -4.19 -3.80
N SER A 165 4.23 -3.70 -4.51
CA SER A 165 4.22 -3.71 -5.97
C SER A 165 4.68 -2.37 -6.53
N THR A 166 5.52 -2.40 -7.55
CA THR A 166 5.96 -1.19 -8.27
C THR A 166 5.05 -0.87 -9.45
N TYR A 167 5.14 0.35 -9.98
CA TYR A 167 4.47 0.74 -11.23
C TYR A 167 4.87 -0.13 -12.43
N TYR A 168 6.06 -0.74 -12.37
CA TYR A 168 6.55 -1.67 -13.39
C TYR A 168 6.12 -3.12 -13.13
N GLY A 169 5.23 -3.34 -12.15
CA GLY A 169 4.64 -4.61 -11.75
C GLY A 169 5.61 -5.63 -11.19
N GLU A 170 6.78 -5.17 -10.72
CA GLU A 170 7.65 -5.97 -9.87
C GLU A 170 6.94 -6.15 -8.52
N MET A 171 7.13 -7.31 -7.89
CA MET A 171 6.63 -7.59 -6.55
C MET A 171 7.83 -7.74 -5.64
N TRP A 172 7.81 -7.08 -4.49
CA TRP A 172 8.91 -7.09 -3.54
C TRP A 172 8.40 -7.50 -2.17
N ASN A 173 9.21 -8.24 -1.41
CA ASN A 173 8.99 -8.50 0.00
C ASN A 173 9.95 -7.66 0.84
N ILE A 174 9.42 -7.11 1.94
CA ILE A 174 10.17 -6.38 2.96
C ILE A 174 9.76 -6.95 4.31
N SER A 175 10.55 -7.86 4.87
CA SER A 175 10.33 -8.45 6.20
C SER A 175 10.66 -7.46 7.31
N ILE A 176 10.13 -7.73 8.51
CA ILE A 176 10.43 -6.96 9.72
C ILE A 176 11.24 -7.87 10.63
N SER A 177 12.54 -7.56 10.78
CA SER A 177 13.46 -8.38 11.57
C SER A 177 13.25 -8.18 13.06
N GLU A 178 12.81 -6.99 13.48
CA GLU A 178 12.50 -6.67 14.87
C GLU A 178 11.21 -5.83 14.93
N LEU A 179 10.20 -6.35 15.64
CA LEU A 179 8.97 -5.63 15.97
C LEU A 179 9.21 -4.67 17.14
N GLY A 180 8.33 -3.69 17.30
CA GLY A 180 8.33 -2.74 18.41
C GLY A 180 8.02 -1.34 17.92
N THR A 181 8.16 -0.33 18.80
CA THR A 181 7.84 1.07 18.47
C THR A 181 8.76 1.67 17.40
N GLU A 182 9.94 1.12 17.23
CA GLU A 182 10.91 1.46 16.17
C GLU A 182 11.30 0.17 15.41
N PRO A 183 10.44 -0.32 14.51
CA PRO A 183 10.65 -1.61 13.87
C PRO A 183 11.85 -1.59 12.93
N ALA A 184 12.61 -2.69 12.92
CA ALA A 184 13.72 -2.90 12.00
C ALA A 184 13.24 -3.62 10.74
N TRP A 185 13.48 -3.00 9.59
CA TRP A 185 13.04 -3.51 8.28
C TRP A 185 14.24 -4.09 7.53
N ASP A 186 14.06 -5.27 6.97
CA ASP A 186 15.07 -5.89 6.13
C ASP A 186 15.18 -5.20 4.77
N LYS A 187 16.29 -5.46 4.08
CA LYS A 187 16.48 -5.00 2.70
C LYS A 187 15.40 -5.63 1.80
N PRO A 188 14.72 -4.83 0.94
CA PRO A 188 13.73 -5.37 0.02
C PRO A 188 14.32 -6.44 -0.92
N VAL A 189 13.56 -7.50 -1.15
CA VAL A 189 13.89 -8.59 -2.07
C VAL A 189 12.80 -8.73 -3.12
N GLU A 190 13.17 -8.72 -4.41
CA GLU A 190 12.23 -8.97 -5.50
C GLU A 190 11.76 -10.42 -5.46
N LEU A 191 10.45 -10.62 -5.53
CA LEU A 191 9.82 -11.93 -5.64
C LEU A 191 9.62 -12.29 -7.11
N LEU A 192 9.90 -13.55 -7.43
CA LEU A 192 9.61 -14.15 -8.73
C LEU A 192 8.51 -15.21 -8.56
N THR A 193 7.76 -15.46 -9.63
CA THR A 193 6.80 -16.56 -9.66
C THR A 193 7.51 -17.91 -9.55
N THR A 194 6.77 -18.99 -9.30
CA THR A 194 7.30 -20.36 -9.30
C THR A 194 8.05 -20.76 -10.58
N ASN A 195 7.83 -20.08 -11.71
CA ASN A 195 8.55 -20.28 -12.96
C ASN A 195 9.76 -19.33 -13.12
N GLY A 196 10.16 -18.63 -12.06
CA GLY A 196 11.29 -17.69 -12.07
C GLY A 196 11.04 -16.43 -12.90
N SER A 197 9.78 -16.04 -13.13
CA SER A 197 9.41 -14.87 -13.92
C SER A 197 8.99 -13.69 -13.03
N PRO A 198 9.22 -12.44 -13.46
CA PRO A 198 8.63 -11.28 -12.78
C PRO A 198 7.10 -11.32 -12.84
N PHE A 199 6.44 -10.87 -11.76
CA PHE A 199 4.99 -10.89 -11.63
C PHE A 199 4.27 -10.14 -12.76
N ASN A 200 4.85 -9.04 -13.26
CA ASN A 200 4.21 -8.23 -14.30
C ASN A 200 4.15 -8.89 -15.68
N ARG A 201 5.06 -9.82 -15.98
CA ARG A 201 5.37 -10.23 -17.36
C ARG A 201 4.15 -10.71 -18.12
N SER A 202 3.20 -11.35 -17.43
CA SER A 202 2.07 -12.04 -18.06
C SER A 202 0.75 -11.26 -17.94
N VAL A 203 0.64 -10.30 -17.02
CA VAL A 203 -0.66 -9.72 -16.66
C VAL A 203 -0.70 -8.20 -16.57
N ASN A 204 0.42 -7.46 -16.73
CA ASN A 204 0.39 -5.98 -16.69
C ASN A 204 -0.31 -5.44 -15.41
N ILE A 205 0.15 -5.86 -14.23
CA ILE A 205 -0.34 -5.41 -12.93
C ILE A 205 -0.14 -3.90 -12.83
N GLN A 206 -1.23 -3.17 -12.62
CA GLN A 206 -1.21 -1.72 -12.37
C GLN A 206 -2.26 -1.35 -11.34
N ALA A 207 -2.31 -2.12 -10.26
CA ALA A 207 -3.50 -2.29 -9.43
C ALA A 207 -3.16 -2.58 -7.98
N SER A 208 -4.12 -2.31 -7.08
CA SER A 208 -4.00 -2.69 -5.68
C SER A 208 -3.68 -4.17 -5.55
N ILE A 209 -2.84 -4.49 -4.57
CA ILE A 209 -2.55 -5.85 -4.17
C ILE A 209 -3.23 -6.10 -2.83
N THR A 210 -3.91 -7.24 -2.73
CA THR A 210 -4.54 -7.69 -1.48
C THR A 210 -4.14 -9.13 -1.23
N VAL A 211 -3.80 -9.43 0.01
CA VAL A 211 -3.58 -10.80 0.47
C VAL A 211 -4.84 -11.31 1.17
N THR A 212 -5.28 -12.52 0.82
CA THR A 212 -6.53 -13.11 1.34
C THR A 212 -6.49 -14.63 1.35
N ASP A 213 -7.24 -15.25 2.26
CA ASP A 213 -7.45 -16.69 2.34
C ASP A 213 -8.79 -17.14 1.73
N LEU A 214 -9.37 -16.31 0.85
CA LEU A 214 -10.68 -16.52 0.23
C LEU A 214 -10.87 -17.92 -0.39
N PHE A 215 -9.83 -18.49 -0.99
CA PHE A 215 -9.91 -19.78 -1.69
C PHE A 215 -9.62 -20.98 -0.80
N GLU A 216 -8.86 -20.79 0.27
CA GLU A 216 -8.49 -21.84 1.21
C GLU A 216 -8.07 -21.20 2.54
N LYS A 217 -8.76 -21.58 3.62
CA LYS A 217 -8.55 -21.03 4.96
C LYS A 217 -7.08 -21.15 5.37
N GLU A 218 -6.51 -20.07 5.88
CA GLU A 218 -5.08 -19.94 6.25
C GLU A 218 -4.08 -20.05 5.08
N ARG A 219 -4.52 -20.10 3.80
CA ARG A 219 -3.63 -19.93 2.64
C ARG A 219 -3.79 -18.54 2.05
N PHE A 220 -2.82 -17.69 2.34
CA PHE A 220 -2.84 -16.27 2.00
C PHE A 220 -2.35 -16.00 0.57
N ASP A 221 -3.29 -16.05 -0.37
CA ASP A 221 -3.10 -15.82 -1.80
C ASP A 221 -3.12 -14.31 -2.14
N ILE A 222 -2.50 -13.91 -3.26
CA ILE A 222 -2.60 -12.53 -3.76
C ILE A 222 -3.76 -12.42 -4.74
N LEU A 223 -4.61 -11.40 -4.53
CA LEU A 223 -5.55 -10.88 -5.50
C LEU A 223 -5.12 -9.47 -5.96
N THR A 224 -5.17 -9.25 -7.26
CA THR A 224 -4.92 -7.95 -7.90
C THR A 224 -5.70 -7.86 -9.21
N PHE A 225 -5.52 -6.81 -10.00
CA PHE A 225 -6.14 -6.68 -11.31
C PHE A 225 -5.17 -6.17 -12.39
N ASP A 226 -5.47 -6.48 -13.66
CA ASP A 226 -4.69 -5.98 -14.79
C ASP A 226 -5.20 -4.62 -15.29
N GLN A 227 -4.50 -4.01 -16.24
CA GLN A 227 -4.96 -2.77 -16.89
C GLN A 227 -6.35 -2.87 -17.52
N SER A 228 -6.79 -4.07 -17.90
CA SER A 228 -8.14 -4.33 -18.42
C SER A 228 -9.15 -4.64 -17.31
N ALA A 229 -8.77 -4.41 -16.04
CA ALA A 229 -9.54 -4.65 -14.84
C ALA A 229 -9.98 -6.12 -14.62
N ASN A 230 -9.32 -7.09 -15.27
CA ASN A 230 -9.51 -8.50 -14.97
C ASN A 230 -8.84 -8.81 -13.63
N ILE A 231 -9.51 -9.62 -12.80
CA ILE A 231 -8.94 -10.06 -11.53
C ILE A 231 -7.89 -11.15 -11.80
N ASN A 232 -6.69 -10.94 -11.26
CA ASN A 232 -5.59 -11.88 -11.28
C ASN A 232 -5.39 -12.46 -9.89
N TRP A 233 -5.11 -13.75 -9.85
CA TRP A 233 -4.86 -14.52 -8.65
C TRP A 233 -3.49 -15.17 -8.71
N PHE A 234 -2.74 -15.04 -7.63
CA PHE A 234 -1.49 -15.76 -7.43
C PHE A 234 -1.65 -16.63 -6.19
N LYS A 235 -1.61 -17.94 -6.38
CA LYS A 235 -1.72 -18.92 -5.31
C LYS A 235 -0.44 -18.91 -4.47
N SER A 236 -0.57 -18.87 -3.15
CA SER A 236 0.55 -19.04 -2.23
C SER A 236 0.96 -20.51 -2.11
N TYR A 237 2.27 -20.74 -2.05
CA TYR A 237 2.89 -22.03 -1.74
C TYR A 237 3.59 -22.02 -0.37
N GLY A 238 3.29 -21.01 0.46
CA GLY A 238 3.95 -20.82 1.75
C GLY A 238 5.20 -19.97 1.62
N PHE A 239 6.27 -20.38 2.30
CA PHE A 239 7.48 -19.57 2.47
C PHE A 239 8.73 -20.36 2.11
N ASP A 240 9.74 -19.67 1.62
CA ASP A 240 11.08 -20.24 1.45
C ASP A 240 11.79 -20.39 2.81
N LYS A 241 13.00 -20.94 2.78
CA LYS A 241 13.84 -21.15 3.98
C LYS A 241 14.23 -19.86 4.71
N ASP A 242 14.15 -18.72 4.03
CA ASP A 242 14.49 -17.40 4.55
C ASP A 242 13.21 -16.64 4.99
N GLY A 243 12.04 -17.29 4.96
CA GLY A 243 10.75 -16.71 5.36
C GLY A 243 10.07 -15.87 4.27
N ARG A 244 10.56 -15.88 3.03
CA ARG A 244 9.97 -15.09 1.93
C ARG A 244 8.77 -15.82 1.33
N PRO A 245 7.66 -15.13 1.02
CA PRO A 245 6.49 -15.79 0.47
C PRO A 245 6.70 -16.24 -0.98
N ILE A 246 6.20 -17.44 -1.31
CA ILE A 246 6.29 -18.05 -2.64
C ILE A 246 4.91 -18.05 -3.28
N TYR A 247 4.80 -17.56 -4.51
CA TYR A 247 3.55 -17.51 -5.25
C TYR A 247 3.64 -18.14 -6.65
N SER A 248 2.53 -18.70 -7.10
CA SER A 248 2.36 -19.23 -8.46
C SER A 248 2.50 -18.14 -9.52
N ASP A 249 2.57 -18.55 -10.78
CA ASP A 249 2.23 -17.65 -11.89
C ASP A 249 0.76 -17.18 -11.79
N PRO A 250 0.45 -15.99 -12.35
CA PRO A 250 -0.89 -15.44 -12.28
C PRO A 250 -1.88 -16.26 -13.09
N VAL A 251 -3.07 -16.45 -12.53
CA VAL A 251 -4.23 -16.94 -13.24
C VAL A 251 -5.29 -15.85 -13.26
N LYS A 252 -5.87 -15.59 -14.44
CA LYS A 252 -7.05 -14.73 -14.54
C LYS A 252 -8.26 -15.48 -14.00
N ILE A 253 -8.93 -14.90 -13.02
CA ILE A 253 -10.17 -15.49 -12.50
C ILE A 253 -11.27 -15.30 -13.55
N LYS A 254 -11.84 -16.41 -14.01
CA LYS A 254 -13.04 -16.39 -14.85
C LYS A 254 -14.23 -15.96 -14.00
N GLN A 255 -14.96 -14.96 -14.48
CA GLN A 255 -16.12 -14.41 -13.79
C GLN A 255 -17.40 -14.61 -14.61
N TYR A 256 -18.54 -14.63 -13.94
CA TYR A 256 -19.88 -14.64 -14.52
C TYR A 256 -20.68 -13.51 -13.88
N ASP A 257 -21.74 -13.04 -14.55
CA ASP A 257 -22.54 -11.94 -14.01
C ASP A 257 -23.19 -12.30 -12.66
N PRO A 258 -23.08 -11.41 -11.64
CA PRO A 258 -22.37 -10.12 -11.66
C PRO A 258 -20.85 -10.26 -11.56
N TYR A 259 -20.11 -9.56 -12.43
CA TYR A 259 -18.64 -9.54 -12.40
C TYR A 259 -18.07 -8.48 -11.45
N VAL A 260 -16.91 -8.78 -10.86
CA VAL A 260 -16.10 -7.82 -10.11
C VAL A 260 -15.10 -7.17 -11.07
N ASN A 261 -15.12 -5.84 -11.12
CA ASN A 261 -14.14 -5.03 -11.85
C ASN A 261 -13.07 -4.52 -10.88
N GLY A 262 -11.82 -4.47 -11.32
CA GLY A 262 -10.70 -3.87 -10.57
C GLY A 262 -10.87 -2.40 -10.15
N GLY A 263 -11.92 -1.71 -10.60
CA GLY A 263 -12.28 -0.37 -10.12
C GLY A 263 -11.60 0.77 -10.87
N ASN A 264 -10.94 0.49 -12.00
CA ASN A 264 -10.60 1.51 -12.98
C ASN A 264 -11.80 1.72 -13.92
N PHE A 265 -12.58 2.74 -13.62
CA PHE A 265 -13.57 3.28 -14.56
C PHE A 265 -12.85 4.29 -15.45
N SER A 266 -12.83 4.04 -16.77
CA SER A 266 -12.40 5.01 -17.79
C SER A 266 -13.36 6.19 -17.85
#